data_AF-A0A1G7A025-F1
#
_entry.id   AF-A0A1G7A025-F1
#
_cell.length_a   1.000
_cell.length_b   1.000
_cell.length_c   1.000
_cell.angle_alpha   90.00
_cell.angle_beta   90.00
_cell.angle_gamma   90.00
#
_symmetry.space_group_name_H-M   'P 1'
#
loop_
_entity.id
_entity.type
_entity.pdbx_description
1 polymer ?
#
loop_
_entity_poly.entity_id
_entity_poly.type
_entity_poly.pdbx_seq_one_letter_code
_entity_poly.pdbx_strand_id
1 'polypeptide(L)'
;MDNLGNTRVTASIGGSDNGDQLSFDLEPSNVQIEPGRAVFVRARLKPREIIWFGSKQERPYALAVQRSGVDPQSVEGTFVQRGFLPGWLATVLGMTLALAIAFVVIWLSYKPDVRSLATEQMTEVGAGKIPAPSPALSPPASEAPEAPPAGVPAPPAVTEPEQAGGAGNGEGAGAGGGGSGEKETEAPERTAAAAVLRLAAEDPGGRHICYRVYAAGQGWTDAVCDGETAGAAGSGTPLKAVNIAVSGTKGTSGGAFVPDPASTKGEGHFPDPWTNAADGIDNYVGSTEEDAPDLMGFTVNVDGGRGAVCQSTYVHDDAWLSLACDEPGTGYDFTYAGTHDNALWIEAVRLTV
;
A
#
# COMPACT_ATOMS: atom_id res chain seq x y z
N MET A 1 30.70 -15.96 23.34
CA MET A 1 30.72 -16.67 24.64
C MET A 1 31.86 -16.14 25.46
N ASP A 2 31.67 -16.00 26.77
CA ASP A 2 32.69 -15.48 27.69
C ASP A 2 32.92 -16.48 28.83
N ASN A 3 34.18 -16.64 29.25
CA ASN A 3 34.56 -17.43 30.40
C ASN A 3 34.99 -16.51 31.55
N LEU A 4 33.99 -16.04 32.30
CA LEU A 4 34.16 -15.26 33.53
C LEU A 4 34.71 -16.09 34.72
N GLY A 5 34.96 -17.39 34.52
CA GLY A 5 35.49 -18.30 35.54
C GLY A 5 37.02 -18.28 35.64
N ASN A 6 37.54 -18.91 36.69
CA ASN A 6 38.98 -19.07 36.95
C ASN A 6 39.56 -20.41 36.41
N THR A 7 38.75 -21.23 35.73
CA THR A 7 39.15 -22.52 35.13
C THR A 7 38.81 -22.57 33.65
N ARG A 8 39.52 -23.41 32.88
CA ARG A 8 39.23 -23.60 31.45
C ARG A 8 37.87 -24.28 31.28
N VAL A 9 37.03 -23.71 30.42
CA VAL A 9 35.71 -24.27 30.08
C VAL A 9 35.76 -24.92 28.69
N THR A 10 35.18 -26.12 28.58
CA THR A 10 34.84 -26.73 27.29
C THR A 10 33.34 -26.63 27.11
N ALA A 11 32.90 -26.06 25.98
CA ALA A 11 31.49 -25.88 25.64
C ALA A 11 31.22 -26.36 24.21
N SER A 12 30.07 -26.98 24.01
CA SER A 12 29.51 -27.29 22.69
C SER A 12 28.33 -26.37 22.40
N ILE A 13 28.05 -26.16 21.12
CA ILE A 13 26.95 -25.33 20.63
C ILE A 13 25.97 -26.22 19.88
N GLY A 14 24.69 -26.12 20.24
CA GLY A 14 23.59 -26.75 19.52
C GLY A 14 22.57 -25.70 19.07
N GLY A 15 21.84 -26.01 18.00
CA GLY A 15 20.63 -25.29 17.63
C GLY A 15 19.43 -26.24 17.66
N SER A 16 18.27 -25.73 18.04
CA SER A 16 16.99 -26.43 17.99
C SER A 16 15.90 -25.50 17.48
N ASP A 17 14.85 -26.08 16.91
CA ASP A 17 13.66 -25.37 16.45
C ASP A 17 12.39 -26.22 16.65
N ASN A 18 11.25 -25.64 16.30
CA ASN A 18 9.98 -26.34 16.29
C ASN A 18 9.73 -27.05 14.95
N GLY A 19 10.28 -28.26 14.80
CA GLY A 19 9.90 -29.21 13.75
C GLY A 19 10.94 -29.51 12.68
N ASP A 20 12.25 -29.34 12.96
CA ASP A 20 13.36 -29.53 12.01
C ASP A 20 13.14 -28.75 10.70
N GLN A 21 12.86 -27.45 10.86
CA GLN A 21 12.55 -26.52 9.79
C GLN A 21 13.77 -25.72 9.32
N LEU A 22 14.81 -25.65 10.16
CA LEU A 22 16.04 -24.91 10.00
C LEU A 22 17.24 -25.85 10.16
N SER A 23 18.25 -25.66 9.33
CA SER A 23 19.56 -26.31 9.48
C SER A 23 20.56 -25.33 10.09
N PHE A 24 21.31 -25.83 11.08
CA PHE A 24 22.26 -25.05 11.87
C PHE A 24 23.69 -25.42 11.48
N ASP A 25 24.42 -24.45 10.94
CA ASP A 25 25.80 -24.55 10.48
C ASP A 25 26.67 -23.72 11.45
N LEU A 26 27.34 -24.43 12.37
CA LEU A 26 28.00 -23.88 13.57
C LEU A 26 29.51 -24.07 13.50
N GLU A 27 30.26 -22.98 13.31
CA GLU A 27 31.69 -23.03 13.03
C GLU A 27 32.50 -22.15 14.01
N PRO A 28 33.32 -22.74 14.91
CA PRO A 28 33.37 -24.17 15.28
C PRO A 28 32.23 -24.57 16.24
N SER A 29 31.74 -25.81 16.14
CA SER A 29 30.65 -26.34 16.99
C SER A 29 31.06 -26.69 18.43
N ASN A 30 32.37 -26.74 18.71
CA ASN A 30 32.94 -27.05 20.02
C ASN A 30 34.12 -26.11 20.28
N VAL A 31 34.17 -25.52 21.48
CA VAL A 31 35.19 -24.53 21.86
C VAL A 31 35.78 -24.82 23.24
N GLN A 32 37.08 -24.57 23.37
CA GLN A 32 37.77 -24.47 24.66
C GLN A 32 38.11 -23.01 24.93
N ILE A 33 37.69 -22.50 26.09
CA ILE A 33 37.82 -21.10 26.46
C ILE A 33 38.65 -21.02 27.75
N GLU A 34 39.79 -20.35 27.68
CA GLU A 34 40.65 -20.11 28.86
C GLU A 34 40.00 -19.12 29.83
N PRO A 35 40.41 -19.11 31.12
CA PRO A 35 39.94 -18.13 32.10
C PRO A 35 40.06 -16.69 31.60
N GLY A 36 39.00 -15.88 31.76
CA GLY A 36 38.99 -14.46 31.40
C GLY A 36 39.08 -14.18 29.89
N ARG A 37 38.69 -15.13 29.02
CA ARG A 37 38.60 -14.93 27.57
C ARG A 37 37.19 -15.11 27.04
N ALA A 38 36.91 -14.40 25.94
CA ALA A 38 35.78 -14.64 25.08
C ALA A 38 36.17 -15.37 23.78
N VAL A 39 35.25 -16.17 23.25
CA VAL A 39 35.31 -16.79 21.91
C VAL A 39 34.01 -16.49 21.17
N PHE A 40 34.15 -16.09 19.91
CA PHE A 40 33.05 -15.90 18.98
C PHE A 40 32.92 -17.14 18.09
N VAL A 41 31.69 -17.63 17.93
CA VAL A 41 31.34 -18.77 17.07
C VAL A 41 30.39 -18.25 16.01
N ARG A 42 30.62 -18.62 14.75
CA ARG A 42 29.72 -18.23 13.66
C ARG A 42 28.58 -19.24 13.58
N ALA A 43 27.35 -18.77 13.72
CA ALA A 43 26.15 -19.55 13.43
C ALA A 43 25.53 -19.08 12.11
N ARG A 44 25.25 -20.02 11.21
CA ARG A 44 24.46 -19.81 9.99
C ARG A 44 23.22 -20.68 10.05
N LEU A 45 22.06 -20.07 9.93
CA LEU A 45 20.77 -20.75 9.86
C LEU A 45 20.32 -20.75 8.39
N LYS A 46 19.89 -21.91 7.88
CA LYS A 46 19.33 -22.05 6.52
C LYS A 46 18.00 -22.81 6.59
N PRO A 47 16.89 -22.31 6.02
CA PRO A 47 15.64 -23.05 6.00
C PRO A 47 15.77 -24.31 5.14
N ARG A 48 15.13 -25.40 5.56
CA ARG A 48 15.18 -26.69 4.84
C ARG A 48 14.25 -26.72 3.63
N GLU A 49 13.17 -25.95 3.67
CA GLU A 49 12.19 -25.82 2.59
C GLU A 49 12.25 -24.43 1.97
N ILE A 50 12.09 -24.35 0.64
CA ILE A 50 12.08 -23.09 -0.10
C ILE A 50 10.63 -22.67 -0.34
N ILE A 51 10.23 -21.55 0.26
CA ILE A 51 8.93 -20.92 0.00
C ILE A 51 9.04 -20.14 -1.31
N TRP A 52 8.39 -20.64 -2.37
CA TRP A 52 8.37 -19.96 -3.67
C TRP A 52 7.43 -18.76 -3.69
N PHE A 53 6.20 -18.93 -3.19
CA PHE A 53 5.18 -17.89 -3.10
C PHE A 53 4.52 -17.97 -1.71
N GLY A 54 4.19 -16.83 -1.11
CA GLY A 54 3.46 -16.78 0.16
C GLY A 54 3.85 -15.60 1.04
N SER A 55 3.17 -15.48 2.18
CA SER A 55 3.49 -14.52 3.24
C SER A 55 4.79 -14.90 3.97
N LYS A 56 5.34 -13.93 4.74
CA LYS A 56 6.45 -14.19 5.66
C LYS A 56 6.10 -15.33 6.62
N GLN A 57 7.04 -16.23 6.86
CA GLN A 57 6.96 -17.26 7.90
C GLN A 57 8.00 -17.00 8.98
N GLU A 58 7.54 -16.92 10.22
CA GLU A 58 8.38 -16.69 11.40
C GLU A 58 8.64 -18.04 12.06
N ARG A 59 9.92 -18.45 12.10
CA ARG A 59 10.36 -19.76 12.59
C ARG A 59 11.18 -19.55 13.87
N PRO A 60 10.60 -19.75 15.07
CA PRO A 60 11.33 -19.62 16.32
C PRO A 60 12.37 -20.74 16.47
N TYR A 61 13.54 -20.37 16.96
CA TYR A 61 14.67 -21.27 17.21
C TYR A 61 15.33 -20.92 18.55
N ALA A 62 16.11 -21.86 19.09
CA ALA A 62 17.00 -21.63 20.22
C ALA A 62 18.42 -22.05 19.88
N LEU A 63 19.39 -21.24 20.28
CA LEU A 63 20.81 -21.62 20.28
C LEU A 63 21.22 -21.92 21.72
N ALA A 64 21.69 -23.13 21.97
CA ALA A 64 22.04 -23.61 23.30
C ALA A 64 23.55 -23.76 23.48
N VAL A 65 24.07 -23.24 24.59
CA VAL A 65 25.45 -23.42 25.05
C VAL A 65 25.49 -24.53 26.08
N GLN A 66 26.03 -25.69 25.71
CA GLN A 66 26.13 -26.86 26.56
C GLN A 66 27.54 -26.98 27.14
N ARG A 67 27.67 -26.82 28.46
CA ARG A 67 28.92 -27.10 29.20
C ARG A 67 28.88 -28.53 29.75
N SER A 68 30.04 -29.15 29.97
CA SER A 68 30.09 -30.49 30.55
C SER A 68 29.56 -30.50 31.99
N GLY A 69 28.52 -31.28 32.29
CA GLY A 69 27.98 -31.47 33.64
C GLY A 69 27.12 -30.33 34.20
N VAL A 70 26.62 -29.43 33.34
CA VAL A 70 25.72 -28.32 33.70
C VAL A 70 24.56 -28.28 32.69
N ASP A 71 23.38 -27.82 33.10
CA ASP A 71 22.26 -27.64 32.16
C ASP A 71 22.61 -26.66 31.01
N PRO A 72 22.08 -26.89 29.80
CA PRO A 72 22.30 -26.00 28.67
C PRO A 72 21.68 -24.62 28.92
N GLN A 73 22.41 -23.56 28.52
CA GLN A 73 21.86 -22.20 28.51
C GLN A 73 21.38 -21.88 27.09
N SER A 74 20.07 -21.75 26.92
CA SER A 74 19.45 -21.35 25.65
C SER A 74 19.44 -19.84 25.48
N VAL A 75 19.44 -19.41 24.22
CA VAL A 75 19.09 -18.06 23.77
C VAL A 75 18.12 -18.23 22.61
N GLU A 76 16.91 -17.73 22.79
CA GLU A 76 15.82 -17.81 21.82
C GLU A 76 15.95 -16.72 20.74
N GLY A 77 15.47 -17.00 19.53
CA GLY A 77 15.44 -16.07 18.42
C GLY A 77 14.42 -16.48 17.36
N THR A 78 14.13 -15.58 16.43
CA THR A 78 13.15 -15.82 15.35
C THR A 78 13.81 -15.68 13.99
N PHE A 79 13.71 -16.72 13.15
CA PHE A 79 14.17 -16.69 11.78
C PHE A 79 12.99 -16.32 10.87
N VAL A 80 13.07 -15.18 10.17
CA VAL A 80 12.01 -14.71 9.27
C VAL A 80 12.32 -15.14 7.84
N GLN A 81 11.59 -16.13 7.33
CA GLN A 81 11.69 -16.57 5.95
C GLN A 81 10.66 -15.82 5.09
N ARG A 82 11.14 -15.13 4.04
CA ARG A 82 10.28 -14.53 3.00
C ARG A 82 10.13 -15.49 1.82
N GLY A 83 9.02 -15.38 1.09
CA GLY A 83 8.85 -16.06 -0.19
C GLY A 83 9.79 -15.48 -1.26
N PHE A 84 10.29 -16.31 -2.18
CA PHE A 84 11.21 -15.88 -3.23
C PHE A 84 10.54 -15.02 -4.32
N LEU A 85 9.24 -15.23 -4.57
CA LEU A 85 8.46 -14.51 -5.58
C LEU A 85 7.22 -13.85 -4.94
N PRO A 86 6.82 -12.65 -5.42
CA PRO A 86 5.60 -11.99 -4.95
C PRO A 86 4.35 -12.85 -5.19
N GLY A 87 3.41 -12.83 -4.24
CA GLY A 87 2.17 -13.61 -4.35
C GLY A 87 1.31 -13.26 -5.58
N TRP A 88 1.38 -12.02 -6.06
CA TRP A 88 0.67 -11.57 -7.26
C TRP A 88 1.22 -12.18 -8.57
N LEU A 89 2.48 -12.64 -8.59
CA LEU A 89 3.07 -13.19 -9.81
C LEU A 89 2.36 -14.48 -10.25
N ALA A 90 1.87 -15.27 -9.28
CA ALA A 90 1.06 -16.45 -9.55
C ALA A 90 -0.31 -16.11 -10.19
N THR A 91 -0.94 -15.00 -9.79
CA THR A 91 -2.23 -14.58 -10.36
C THR A 91 -2.05 -14.00 -11.77
N VAL A 92 -0.97 -13.26 -12.03
CA VAL A 92 -0.61 -12.78 -13.37
C VAL A 92 -0.24 -13.92 -14.32
N LEU A 93 0.50 -14.93 -13.86
CA LEU A 93 0.75 -16.15 -14.65
C LEU A 93 -0.54 -16.92 -14.96
N GLY A 94 -1.47 -17.01 -14.00
CA GLY A 94 -2.78 -17.61 -14.22
C GLY A 94 -3.63 -16.85 -15.25
N MET A 95 -3.69 -15.52 -15.13
CA MET A 95 -4.44 -14.66 -16.05
C MET A 95 -3.85 -14.67 -17.47
N THR A 96 -2.52 -14.58 -17.61
CA THR A 96 -1.86 -14.63 -18.92
C THR A 96 -2.05 -15.98 -19.62
N LEU A 97 -2.00 -17.09 -18.87
CA LEU A 97 -2.34 -18.42 -19.40
C LEU A 97 -3.81 -18.51 -19.85
N ALA A 98 -4.75 -17.97 -19.05
CA ALA A 98 -6.17 -17.94 -19.42
C ALA A 98 -6.43 -17.09 -20.68
N LEU A 99 -5.80 -15.93 -20.80
CA LEU A 99 -5.86 -15.07 -22.00
C LEU A 99 -5.25 -15.75 -23.23
N ALA A 100 -4.14 -16.48 -23.08
CA ALA A 100 -3.54 -17.25 -24.16
C ALA A 100 -4.48 -18.37 -24.65
N ILE A 101 -5.13 -19.09 -23.74
CA ILE A 101 -6.14 -20.11 -24.08
C ILE A 101 -7.33 -19.46 -24.81
N ALA A 102 -7.86 -18.35 -24.30
CA ALA A 102 -8.97 -17.63 -24.94
C ALA A 102 -8.60 -17.12 -26.34
N PHE A 103 -7.38 -16.58 -26.52
CA PHE A 103 -6.87 -16.15 -27.82
C PHE A 103 -6.79 -17.32 -28.82
N VAL A 104 -6.28 -18.48 -28.41
CA VAL A 104 -6.22 -19.68 -29.26
C VAL A 104 -7.63 -20.16 -29.66
N VAL A 105 -8.60 -20.13 -28.74
CA VAL A 105 -10.00 -20.49 -29.03
C VAL A 105 -10.62 -19.52 -30.04
N ILE A 106 -10.42 -18.21 -29.87
CA ILE A 106 -10.91 -17.19 -30.81
C ILE A 106 -10.26 -17.37 -32.18
N TRP A 107 -8.94 -17.53 -32.23
CA TRP A 107 -8.16 -17.73 -33.46
C TRP A 107 -8.66 -18.92 -34.28
N LEU A 108 -8.90 -20.07 -33.63
CA LEU A 108 -9.40 -21.28 -34.30
C LEU A 108 -10.87 -21.19 -34.72
N SER A 109 -11.66 -20.34 -34.05
CA SER A 109 -13.10 -20.17 -34.32
C SER A 109 -13.42 -19.06 -35.33
N TYR A 110 -12.46 -18.18 -35.61
CA TYR A 110 -12.66 -17.00 -36.46
C TYR A 110 -12.71 -17.35 -37.95
N LYS A 111 -13.86 -17.13 -38.58
CA LYS A 111 -14.06 -17.26 -40.03
C LYS A 111 -14.24 -15.85 -40.63
N PRO A 112 -13.26 -15.32 -41.39
CA PRO A 112 -13.38 -14.00 -41.99
C PRO A 112 -14.29 -14.01 -43.22
N ASP A 113 -15.36 -13.20 -43.19
CA ASP A 113 -16.20 -12.91 -44.36
C ASP A 113 -15.50 -11.94 -45.33
N VAL A 114 -14.74 -12.48 -46.28
CA VAL A 114 -14.06 -11.70 -47.32
C VAL A 114 -14.99 -11.40 -48.50
N ARG A 115 -15.55 -10.18 -48.54
CA ARG A 115 -16.28 -9.68 -49.71
C ARG A 115 -15.33 -8.98 -50.68
N SER A 116 -15.23 -9.51 -51.90
CA SER A 116 -14.46 -8.89 -52.97
C SER A 116 -15.20 -7.67 -53.53
N LEU A 117 -14.53 -6.51 -53.54
CA LEU A 117 -14.99 -5.28 -54.19
C LEU A 117 -14.31 -5.11 -55.57
N ALA A 118 -14.32 -6.17 -56.39
CA ALA A 118 -13.75 -6.14 -57.73
C ALA A 118 -14.71 -5.48 -58.73
N THR A 119 -14.42 -4.23 -59.10
CA THR A 119 -15.07 -3.55 -60.23
C THR A 119 -14.30 -3.86 -61.52
N GLU A 120 -14.99 -4.39 -62.54
CA GLU A 120 -14.37 -4.61 -63.86
C GLU A 120 -14.09 -3.27 -64.56
N GLN A 121 -12.85 -3.04 -64.99
CA GLN A 121 -12.53 -1.95 -65.92
C GLN A 121 -12.94 -2.34 -67.34
N MET A 122 -14.01 -1.73 -67.86
CA MET A 122 -14.26 -1.74 -69.30
C MET A 122 -13.29 -0.76 -69.99
N THR A 123 -12.44 -1.30 -70.88
CA THR A 123 -11.57 -0.48 -71.72
C THR A 123 -12.37 0.14 -72.85
N GLU A 124 -12.47 1.48 -72.87
CA GLU A 124 -13.14 2.21 -73.94
C GLU A 124 -12.29 2.22 -75.22
N VAL A 125 -12.63 1.35 -76.18
CA VAL A 125 -12.02 1.36 -77.51
C VAL A 125 -12.69 2.43 -78.36
N GLY A 126 -11.99 3.54 -78.59
CA GLY A 126 -12.47 4.62 -79.44
C GLY A 126 -12.62 4.20 -80.91
N ALA A 127 -13.83 4.40 -81.46
CA ALA A 127 -14.10 4.42 -82.90
C ALA A 127 -15.08 5.55 -83.19
N GLY A 128 -14.70 6.50 -84.04
CA GLY A 128 -15.40 7.77 -84.19
C GLY A 128 -16.41 7.87 -85.34
N LYS A 129 -17.17 8.97 -85.33
CA LYS A 129 -17.85 9.66 -86.46
C LYS A 129 -18.69 8.82 -87.44
N ILE A 130 -19.97 9.18 -87.56
CA ILE A 130 -20.61 9.74 -88.78
C ILE A 130 -22.00 10.34 -88.40
N PRO A 131 -22.50 11.40 -89.07
CA PRO A 131 -23.65 12.18 -88.57
C PRO A 131 -25.03 11.80 -89.19
N ALA A 132 -26.09 12.42 -88.64
CA ALA A 132 -27.52 12.11 -88.85
C ALA A 132 -28.14 12.54 -90.19
N PRO A 133 -29.38 12.11 -90.46
CA PRO A 133 -30.43 13.04 -90.90
C PRO A 133 -31.81 12.90 -90.20
N SER A 134 -32.53 14.03 -90.13
CA SER A 134 -33.97 14.23 -89.78
C SER A 134 -34.80 14.42 -91.09
N PRO A 135 -36.14 14.70 -91.13
CA PRO A 135 -37.16 15.06 -90.11
C PRO A 135 -38.37 14.07 -90.10
N ALA A 136 -39.59 14.30 -89.56
CA ALA A 136 -40.34 15.46 -89.00
C ALA A 136 -41.22 14.97 -87.81
N LEU A 137 -42.19 15.65 -87.16
CA LEU A 137 -43.11 16.80 -87.39
C LEU A 137 -43.26 17.66 -86.11
N SER A 138 -43.80 18.89 -86.23
CA SER A 138 -43.81 19.93 -85.18
C SER A 138 -45.24 20.21 -84.59
N PRO A 139 -45.53 21.26 -83.78
CA PRO A 139 -46.20 21.11 -82.46
C PRO A 139 -47.55 21.90 -82.38
N PRO A 140 -48.04 22.34 -81.20
CA PRO A 140 -47.56 23.59 -80.57
C PRO A 140 -47.47 23.56 -79.02
N ALA A 141 -47.17 24.72 -78.40
CA ALA A 141 -46.79 24.90 -76.98
C ALA A 141 -47.63 26.00 -76.27
N SER A 142 -47.09 26.53 -75.14
CA SER A 142 -47.55 27.64 -74.28
C SER A 142 -48.58 27.31 -73.17
N GLU A 143 -48.54 27.89 -71.95
CA GLU A 143 -47.54 28.69 -71.21
C GLU A 143 -47.86 28.70 -69.68
N ALA A 144 -46.81 28.65 -68.82
CA ALA A 144 -46.44 29.51 -67.65
C ALA A 144 -47.48 30.39 -66.87
N PRO A 145 -47.16 30.96 -65.65
CA PRO A 145 -46.20 30.59 -64.58
C PRO A 145 -46.69 30.83 -63.09
N GLU A 146 -45.75 30.72 -62.12
CA GLU A 146 -45.58 31.56 -60.89
C GLU A 146 -46.04 31.04 -59.48
N ALA A 147 -45.45 31.60 -58.41
CA ALA A 147 -45.41 31.15 -56.99
C ALA A 147 -45.48 32.38 -56.02
N PRO A 148 -45.01 32.39 -54.74
CA PRO A 148 -44.97 31.45 -53.60
C PRO A 148 -45.86 32.02 -52.43
N PRO A 149 -45.49 32.25 -51.13
CA PRO A 149 -44.64 31.54 -50.13
C PRO A 149 -45.27 31.33 -48.70
N ALA A 150 -44.58 30.52 -47.87
CA ALA A 150 -44.36 30.58 -46.39
C ALA A 150 -45.51 30.72 -45.33
N GLY A 151 -45.41 29.90 -44.25
CA GLY A 151 -46.08 30.12 -42.95
C GLY A 151 -45.84 29.02 -41.90
N VAL A 152 -45.39 29.38 -40.70
CA VAL A 152 -45.17 28.52 -39.50
C VAL A 152 -45.60 29.32 -38.26
N PRO A 153 -46.44 28.79 -37.33
CA PRO A 153 -45.94 28.32 -36.02
C PRO A 153 -46.75 27.19 -35.32
N ALA A 154 -46.28 26.77 -34.14
CA ALA A 154 -46.89 25.78 -33.22
C ALA A 154 -47.39 26.47 -31.91
N PRO A 155 -47.64 25.76 -30.79
CA PRO A 155 -48.57 24.66 -30.46
C PRO A 155 -49.77 25.21 -29.59
N PRO A 156 -50.60 24.45 -28.82
CA PRO A 156 -50.23 23.66 -27.62
C PRO A 156 -51.05 22.35 -27.39
N ALA A 157 -50.80 21.63 -26.29
CA ALA A 157 -51.63 20.52 -25.79
C ALA A 157 -51.79 20.59 -24.26
N VAL A 158 -52.96 20.23 -23.72
CA VAL A 158 -53.29 20.29 -22.28
C VAL A 158 -54.25 19.15 -21.88
N THR A 159 -54.03 18.58 -20.68
CA THR A 159 -54.96 17.81 -19.80
C THR A 159 -55.50 16.41 -20.14
N GLU A 160 -55.17 15.49 -19.22
CA GLU A 160 -55.94 14.39 -18.56
C GLU A 160 -57.46 14.63 -18.28
N PRO A 161 -58.24 13.69 -17.67
CA PRO A 161 -57.93 12.31 -17.20
C PRO A 161 -59.00 11.20 -17.48
N GLU A 162 -58.74 9.97 -16.96
CA GLU A 162 -59.57 9.25 -15.94
C GLU A 162 -59.99 7.76 -16.21
N GLN A 163 -59.52 6.86 -15.31
CA GLN A 163 -60.08 5.58 -14.75
C GLN A 163 -60.67 4.45 -15.67
N ALA A 164 -60.78 3.16 -15.28
CA ALA A 164 -60.43 2.32 -14.10
C ALA A 164 -60.35 0.82 -14.57
N GLY A 165 -59.92 -0.21 -13.82
CA GLY A 165 -59.34 -0.30 -12.47
C GLY A 165 -59.33 -1.76 -11.92
N GLY A 166 -58.62 -2.00 -10.80
CA GLY A 166 -58.69 -3.19 -9.93
C GLY A 166 -57.87 -4.44 -10.33
N ALA A 167 -57.46 -5.33 -9.41
CA ALA A 167 -57.30 -5.28 -7.94
C ALA A 167 -56.48 -6.51 -7.48
N GLY A 168 -55.67 -6.41 -6.41
CA GLY A 168 -54.90 -7.55 -5.87
C GLY A 168 -53.91 -7.14 -4.77
N ASN A 169 -54.06 -7.71 -3.57
CA ASN A 169 -53.50 -7.15 -2.33
C ASN A 169 -52.17 -7.78 -1.88
N GLY A 170 -51.43 -7.06 -1.02
CA GLY A 170 -50.33 -7.60 -0.20
C GLY A 170 -49.56 -6.51 0.56
N GLU A 171 -49.71 -6.46 1.89
CA GLU A 171 -49.05 -5.50 2.81
C GLU A 171 -47.51 -5.65 2.84
N GLY A 172 -46.71 -4.66 3.30
CA GLY A 172 -47.02 -3.32 3.83
C GLY A 172 -45.74 -2.45 3.84
N ALA A 173 -45.85 -1.16 3.53
CA ALA A 173 -46.02 -0.08 4.52
C ALA A 173 -44.70 0.39 5.17
N GLY A 174 -43.93 1.18 4.41
CA GLY A 174 -43.08 2.22 5.00
C GLY A 174 -43.87 3.53 5.11
N ALA A 175 -43.68 4.28 6.21
CA ALA A 175 -44.13 5.66 6.35
C ALA A 175 -43.12 6.42 7.22
N GLY A 176 -42.67 7.59 6.76
CA GLY A 176 -41.60 8.34 7.43
C GLY A 176 -42.11 9.24 8.56
N GLY A 177 -41.26 9.40 9.58
CA GLY A 177 -41.07 10.67 10.28
C GLY A 177 -39.75 11.28 9.77
N GLY A 178 -39.60 12.60 9.64
CA GLY A 178 -40.09 13.61 10.57
C GLY A 178 -38.93 13.95 11.50
N GLY A 179 -38.12 14.95 11.12
CA GLY A 179 -36.77 15.10 11.64
C GLY A 179 -36.68 15.43 13.13
N SER A 180 -35.89 14.62 13.84
CA SER A 180 -35.05 15.06 14.94
C SER A 180 -33.64 14.59 14.61
N GLY A 181 -32.68 15.52 14.55
CA GLY A 181 -31.28 15.19 14.30
C GLY A 181 -30.66 14.46 15.49
N GLU A 182 -30.89 13.16 15.59
CA GLU A 182 -29.99 12.29 16.34
C GLU A 182 -28.64 12.36 15.63
N LYS A 183 -27.62 12.82 16.37
CA LYS A 183 -26.24 12.60 15.96
C LYS A 183 -26.09 11.09 15.76
N GLU A 184 -25.84 10.69 14.51
CA GLU A 184 -25.16 9.44 14.24
C GLU A 184 -23.89 9.46 15.09
N THR A 185 -23.87 8.64 16.14
CA THR A 185 -22.71 8.54 17.02
C THR A 185 -21.65 7.81 16.21
N GLU A 186 -20.83 8.61 15.54
CA GLU A 186 -19.61 8.21 14.84
C GLU A 186 -18.92 7.11 15.65
N ALA A 187 -18.75 5.94 15.02
CA ALA A 187 -18.10 4.82 15.66
C ALA A 187 -16.72 5.30 16.15
N PRO A 188 -16.34 5.05 17.42
CA PRO A 188 -15.20 5.72 18.03
C PRO A 188 -13.97 5.55 17.16
N GLU A 189 -13.47 6.66 16.63
CA GLU A 189 -12.35 6.63 15.71
C GLU A 189 -11.16 5.96 16.39
N ARG A 190 -10.60 4.92 15.75
CA ARG A 190 -9.42 4.21 16.26
C ARG A 190 -8.16 5.02 15.95
N THR A 191 -8.08 6.24 16.48
CA THR A 191 -6.95 7.16 16.31
C THR A 191 -5.81 6.82 17.25
N ALA A 192 -4.64 7.43 16.99
CA ALA A 192 -3.52 7.38 17.91
C ALA A 192 -3.89 7.98 19.28
N ALA A 193 -4.66 9.09 19.31
CA ALA A 193 -5.11 9.72 20.55
C ALA A 193 -6.04 8.80 21.35
N ALA A 194 -7.00 8.14 20.70
CA ALA A 194 -7.87 7.18 21.36
C ALA A 194 -7.09 6.00 21.97
N ALA A 195 -6.03 5.53 21.30
CA ALA A 195 -5.14 4.51 21.82
C ALA A 195 -4.28 4.99 23.00
N VAL A 196 -3.64 6.17 22.89
CA VAL A 196 -2.73 6.68 23.93
C VAL A 196 -3.48 7.10 25.19
N LEU A 197 -4.70 7.64 25.07
CA LEU A 197 -5.53 7.98 26.23
C LEU A 197 -6.01 6.74 26.99
N ARG A 198 -6.27 5.63 26.28
CA ARG A 198 -6.57 4.34 26.92
C ARG A 198 -5.34 3.78 27.63
N LEU A 199 -4.18 3.76 26.98
CA LEU A 199 -2.94 3.26 27.56
C LEU A 199 -2.51 4.09 28.78
N ALA A 200 -2.59 5.43 28.72
CA ALA A 200 -2.31 6.31 29.85
C ALA A 200 -3.35 6.24 30.99
N ALA A 201 -4.53 5.67 30.76
CA ALA A 201 -5.47 5.34 31.84
C ALA A 201 -5.12 4.01 32.53
N GLU A 202 -4.46 3.10 31.81
CA GLU A 202 -3.95 1.82 32.31
C GLU A 202 -2.59 2.00 33.05
N ASP A 203 -1.70 2.88 32.54
CA ASP A 203 -0.47 3.34 33.20
C ASP A 203 -0.37 4.89 33.27
N PRO A 204 -0.95 5.53 34.30
CA PRO A 204 -0.91 6.99 34.45
C PRO A 204 0.45 7.58 34.83
N GLY A 205 1.46 6.74 35.11
CA GLY A 205 2.82 7.18 35.42
C GLY A 205 3.79 7.07 34.25
N GLY A 206 3.39 6.34 33.19
CA GLY A 206 4.20 6.09 32.00
C GLY A 206 4.32 7.29 31.06
N ARG A 207 5.30 7.18 30.16
CA ARG A 207 5.32 7.94 28.91
C ARG A 207 4.92 6.99 27.80
N HIS A 208 4.02 7.41 26.93
CA HIS A 208 3.49 6.56 25.86
C HIS A 208 3.48 7.30 24.53
N ILE A 209 3.77 6.56 23.46
CA ILE A 209 3.56 6.99 22.08
C ILE A 209 2.73 5.93 21.36
N CYS A 210 1.54 6.33 20.90
CA CYS A 210 0.71 5.51 20.03
C CYS A 210 0.64 6.14 18.64
N TYR A 211 0.52 5.30 17.61
CA TYR A 211 0.59 5.72 16.23
C TYR A 211 -0.08 4.71 15.30
N ARG A 212 -0.58 5.22 14.18
CA ARG A 212 -1.07 4.44 13.03
C ARG A 212 -0.56 5.07 11.75
N VAL A 213 -0.54 4.30 10.67
CA VAL A 213 -0.05 4.76 9.36
C VAL A 213 -1.15 4.65 8.31
N TYR A 214 -1.12 5.54 7.33
CA TYR A 214 -1.98 5.48 6.17
C TYR A 214 -1.21 4.79 5.04
N ALA A 215 -1.57 3.54 4.73
CA ALA A 215 -0.96 2.77 3.65
C ALA A 215 -1.72 3.01 2.34
N ALA A 216 -0.99 3.24 1.25
CA ALA A 216 -1.56 3.56 -0.06
C ALA A 216 -2.53 2.47 -0.54
N GLY A 217 -3.74 2.89 -0.94
CA GLY A 217 -4.82 1.99 -1.36
C GLY A 217 -5.44 1.11 -0.25
N GLN A 218 -4.97 1.21 0.99
CA GLN A 218 -5.44 0.41 2.14
C GLN A 218 -6.06 1.28 3.25
N GLY A 219 -5.65 2.54 3.35
CA GLY A 219 -6.15 3.48 4.34
C GLY A 219 -5.39 3.43 5.67
N TRP A 220 -6.03 3.92 6.74
CA TRP A 220 -5.46 3.90 8.09
C TRP A 220 -5.40 2.48 8.66
N THR A 221 -4.24 2.10 9.19
CA THR A 221 -4.10 0.90 10.03
C THR A 221 -4.80 1.10 11.38
N ASP A 222 -5.00 0.00 12.11
CA ASP A 222 -5.21 0.09 13.56
C ASP A 222 -4.00 0.78 14.23
N ALA A 223 -4.27 1.43 15.38
CA ALA A 223 -3.26 2.09 16.17
C ALA A 223 -2.50 1.09 17.07
N VAL A 224 -1.18 1.21 17.04
CA VAL A 224 -0.23 0.45 17.87
C VAL A 224 0.51 1.43 18.80
N CYS A 225 1.22 0.92 19.80
CA CYS A 225 1.95 1.76 20.76
C CYS A 225 3.37 1.23 21.03
N ASP A 226 4.24 2.09 21.56
CA ASP A 226 5.48 1.74 22.29
C ASP A 226 6.29 0.57 21.68
N GLY A 227 6.80 0.77 20.46
CA GLY A 227 7.73 -0.15 19.78
C GLY A 227 7.10 -1.26 18.95
N GLU A 228 5.77 -1.42 18.99
CA GLU A 228 5.03 -2.26 18.05
C GLU A 228 5.18 -1.78 16.58
N THR A 229 4.74 -2.57 15.61
CA THR A 229 4.94 -2.25 14.19
C THR A 229 3.68 -1.69 13.56
N ALA A 230 3.70 -0.42 13.16
CA ALA A 230 2.69 0.16 12.28
C ALA A 230 3.11 -0.04 10.82
N GLY A 231 2.16 -0.41 9.95
CA GLY A 231 2.43 -0.71 8.54
C GLY A 231 2.93 -2.14 8.30
N ALA A 232 3.35 -2.43 7.07
CA ALA A 232 3.63 -3.79 6.60
C ALA A 232 5.00 -3.89 5.92
N ALA A 233 6.04 -4.18 6.72
CA ALA A 233 7.41 -4.30 6.24
C ALA A 233 7.61 -5.45 5.23
N GLY A 234 8.10 -5.12 4.04
CA GLY A 234 8.28 -6.02 2.90
C GLY A 234 7.00 -6.25 2.10
N SER A 235 6.04 -5.32 2.15
CA SER A 235 4.79 -5.38 1.39
C SER A 235 4.87 -4.71 0.02
N GLY A 236 5.83 -3.82 -0.20
CA GLY A 236 5.85 -2.93 -1.36
C GLY A 236 4.80 -1.82 -1.32
N THR A 237 4.03 -1.69 -0.23
CA THR A 237 2.99 -0.65 -0.10
C THR A 237 3.57 0.60 0.56
N PRO A 238 3.59 1.76 -0.12
CA PRO A 238 4.03 3.00 0.50
C PRO A 238 3.08 3.48 1.57
N LEU A 239 3.64 4.08 2.62
CA LEU A 239 2.91 4.92 3.55
C LEU A 239 2.78 6.32 2.96
N LYS A 240 1.66 7.02 3.19
CA LYS A 240 1.44 8.42 2.74
C LYS A 240 1.33 9.42 3.90
N ALA A 241 0.87 8.93 5.06
CA ALA A 241 0.76 9.71 6.28
C ALA A 241 0.98 8.84 7.54
N VAL A 242 1.30 9.49 8.65
CA VAL A 242 1.37 8.91 9.99
C VAL A 242 0.52 9.76 10.93
N ASN A 243 -0.27 9.10 11.77
CA ASN A 243 -0.99 9.73 12.86
C ASN A 243 -0.32 9.30 14.17
N ILE A 244 0.10 10.27 14.98
CA ILE A 244 0.89 10.09 16.20
C ILE A 244 0.21 10.82 17.33
N ALA A 245 0.09 10.19 18.50
CA ALA A 245 -0.32 10.86 19.73
C ALA A 245 0.52 10.35 20.89
N VAL A 246 0.73 11.22 21.88
CA VAL A 246 1.64 10.98 23.00
C VAL A 246 0.97 11.28 24.34
N SER A 247 1.50 10.72 25.42
CA SER A 247 1.07 11.01 26.79
C SER A 247 2.28 11.02 27.71
N GLY A 248 2.36 11.99 28.62
CA GLY A 248 3.49 12.15 29.55
C GLY A 248 4.74 12.75 28.91
N THR A 249 4.67 13.19 27.65
CA THR A 249 5.82 13.72 26.89
C THR A 249 5.71 15.21 26.56
N LYS A 250 4.64 15.88 26.98
CA LYS A 250 4.38 17.32 26.73
C LYS A 250 4.23 17.68 25.25
N GLY A 251 3.55 16.82 24.49
CA GLY A 251 3.24 17.00 23.08
C GLY A 251 4.30 16.44 22.14
N THR A 252 3.96 16.46 20.85
CA THR A 252 4.77 15.96 19.74
C THR A 252 4.70 16.92 18.55
N SER A 253 5.78 17.01 17.77
CA SER A 253 5.82 17.74 16.50
C SER A 253 6.43 16.88 15.40
N GLY A 254 6.09 17.17 14.15
CA GLY A 254 6.64 16.45 13.00
C GLY A 254 6.36 17.11 11.66
N GLY A 255 7.19 16.79 10.67
CA GLY A 255 7.09 17.21 9.27
C GLY A 255 7.30 16.02 8.34
N ALA A 256 6.54 15.97 7.25
CA ALA A 256 6.67 14.92 6.26
C ALA A 256 7.95 15.12 5.44
N PHE A 257 8.57 14.04 4.98
CA PHE A 257 9.64 14.09 3.98
C PHE A 257 9.20 13.29 2.76
N VAL A 258 9.17 13.95 1.61
CA VAL A 258 8.55 13.44 0.38
C VAL A 258 9.46 13.68 -0.82
N PRO A 259 9.29 12.95 -1.94
CA PRO A 259 10.16 13.08 -3.10
C PRO A 259 10.19 14.50 -3.65
N ASP A 260 11.37 14.95 -4.06
CA ASP A 260 11.54 16.17 -4.86
C ASP A 260 11.96 15.81 -6.29
N PRO A 261 11.02 15.80 -7.27
CA PRO A 261 11.34 15.57 -8.68
C PRO A 261 12.30 16.58 -9.30
N ALA A 262 12.52 17.75 -8.68
CA ALA A 262 13.48 18.76 -9.14
C ALA A 262 14.88 18.58 -8.51
N SER A 263 15.05 17.62 -7.60
CA SER A 263 16.30 17.43 -6.85
C SER A 263 17.45 16.95 -7.73
N THR A 264 18.49 17.78 -7.79
CA THR A 264 19.73 17.48 -8.54
C THR A 264 20.63 16.45 -7.86
N LYS A 265 20.30 16.02 -6.64
CA LYS A 265 21.04 15.03 -5.86
C LYS A 265 20.27 13.72 -5.63
N GLY A 266 19.00 13.66 -6.01
CA GLY A 266 18.10 12.57 -5.61
C GLY A 266 17.67 12.63 -4.14
N GLU A 267 17.83 13.77 -3.48
CA GLU A 267 17.36 14.03 -2.11
C GLU A 267 15.90 14.53 -2.11
N GLY A 268 15.09 14.11 -1.14
CA GLY A 268 13.71 14.61 -0.95
C GLY A 268 13.63 16.01 -0.32
N HIS A 269 12.42 16.43 0.04
CA HIS A 269 12.18 17.71 0.70
C HIS A 269 11.11 17.65 1.80
N PHE A 270 11.13 18.66 2.68
CA PHE A 270 10.11 18.91 3.69
C PHE A 270 9.08 19.93 3.16
N PRO A 271 7.88 19.52 2.74
CA PRO A 271 6.79 20.44 2.44
C PRO A 271 6.23 21.08 3.72
N ASP A 272 5.72 22.30 3.57
CA ASP A 272 4.89 22.95 4.60
C ASP A 272 3.42 22.46 4.51
N PRO A 273 2.66 22.45 5.62
CA PRO A 273 3.06 22.90 6.96
C PRO A 273 3.67 21.79 7.82
N TRP A 274 4.60 22.17 8.69
CA TRP A 274 4.98 21.35 9.86
C TRP A 274 3.85 21.34 10.90
N THR A 275 3.76 20.24 11.64
CA THR A 275 2.62 19.94 12.53
C THR A 275 3.05 19.74 13.97
N ASN A 276 2.15 20.03 14.91
CA ASN A 276 2.34 19.79 16.34
C ASN A 276 1.01 19.53 17.04
N ALA A 277 1.06 18.74 18.12
CA ALA A 277 -0.07 18.44 18.99
C ALA A 277 0.37 18.36 20.45
N ALA A 278 -0.55 18.63 21.38
CA ALA A 278 -0.37 18.41 22.81
C ALA A 278 -0.54 16.92 23.18
N ASP A 279 -0.18 16.55 24.41
CA ASP A 279 -0.48 15.21 24.94
C ASP A 279 -1.98 14.88 24.80
N GLY A 280 -2.29 13.66 24.38
CA GLY A 280 -3.65 13.17 24.16
C GLY A 280 -4.35 13.70 22.91
N ILE A 281 -3.66 14.44 22.03
CA ILE A 281 -4.21 14.97 20.76
C ILE A 281 -3.52 14.30 19.57
N ASP A 282 -4.29 14.02 18.53
CA ASP A 282 -3.78 13.47 17.28
C ASP A 282 -2.95 14.49 16.50
N ASN A 283 -1.67 14.20 16.32
CA ASN A 283 -0.83 14.83 15.30
C ASN A 283 -0.92 14.02 14.00
N TYR A 284 -0.91 14.70 12.84
CA TYR A 284 -0.97 14.08 11.52
C TYR A 284 0.19 14.59 10.66
N VAL A 285 1.04 13.70 10.17
CA VAL A 285 2.22 14.02 9.36
C VAL A 285 2.09 13.34 8.00
N GLY A 286 2.19 14.11 6.91
CA GLY A 286 1.92 13.65 5.54
C GLY A 286 0.49 13.98 5.09
N SER A 287 0.02 13.37 4.00
CA SER A 287 -1.34 13.57 3.49
C SER A 287 -1.99 12.24 3.10
N THR A 288 -3.31 12.17 3.24
CA THR A 288 -4.14 11.03 2.85
C THR A 288 -4.89 11.27 1.52
N GLU A 289 -4.60 12.37 0.84
CA GLU A 289 -5.17 12.70 -0.47
C GLU A 289 -4.73 11.68 -1.54
N GLU A 290 -5.54 11.52 -2.59
CA GLU A 290 -5.33 10.50 -3.62
C GLU A 290 -3.99 10.69 -4.35
N ASP A 291 -3.68 11.95 -4.71
CA ASP A 291 -2.47 12.38 -5.41
C ASP A 291 -1.31 12.79 -4.48
N ALA A 292 -1.48 12.71 -3.16
CA ALA A 292 -0.38 12.93 -2.21
C ALA A 292 0.83 12.05 -2.56
N PRO A 293 2.07 12.52 -2.38
CA PRO A 293 3.26 11.72 -2.63
C PRO A 293 3.38 10.58 -1.61
N ASP A 294 4.17 9.56 -1.98
CA ASP A 294 4.61 8.54 -1.05
C ASP A 294 5.57 9.14 0.00
N LEU A 295 5.46 8.68 1.24
CA LEU A 295 6.24 9.19 2.36
C LEU A 295 7.63 8.51 2.33
N MET A 296 8.68 9.31 2.09
CA MET A 296 10.07 8.84 2.22
C MET A 296 10.49 8.71 3.68
N GLY A 297 9.90 9.54 4.52
CA GLY A 297 10.08 9.52 5.96
C GLY A 297 9.38 10.68 6.62
N PHE A 298 9.64 10.87 7.90
CA PHE A 298 9.10 12.00 8.65
C PHE A 298 10.02 12.36 9.83
N THR A 299 9.94 13.60 10.28
CA THR A 299 10.52 14.00 11.56
C THR A 299 9.53 13.79 12.68
N VAL A 300 10.03 13.42 13.86
CA VAL A 300 9.23 13.34 15.08
C VAL A 300 10.05 13.84 16.27
N ASN A 301 9.41 14.61 17.15
CA ASN A 301 9.96 14.98 18.45
C ASN A 301 8.91 14.87 19.55
N VAL A 302 9.37 14.98 20.80
CA VAL A 302 8.51 15.20 21.97
C VAL A 302 9.11 16.27 22.89
N ASP A 303 8.26 16.94 23.68
CA ASP A 303 8.62 18.12 24.49
C ASP A 303 9.36 19.22 23.68
N GLY A 304 9.08 19.31 22.37
CA GLY A 304 9.79 20.19 21.44
C GLY A 304 11.31 19.97 21.40
N GLY A 305 11.77 18.71 21.33
CA GLY A 305 13.18 18.33 21.28
C GLY A 305 13.87 18.20 22.65
N ARG A 306 13.13 18.38 23.75
CA ARG A 306 13.66 18.19 25.12
C ARG A 306 13.46 16.78 25.67
N GLY A 307 12.65 15.95 25.01
CA GLY A 307 12.42 14.56 25.36
C GLY A 307 12.84 13.63 24.24
N ALA A 308 13.48 12.52 24.59
CA ALA A 308 13.91 11.53 23.62
C ALA A 308 12.71 10.75 23.07
N VAL A 309 12.69 10.57 21.75
CA VAL A 309 11.87 9.60 21.03
C VAL A 309 12.81 8.74 20.17
N CYS A 310 12.61 7.43 20.15
CA CYS A 310 13.35 6.54 19.27
C CYS A 310 12.46 6.02 18.14
N GLN A 311 13.05 5.88 16.96
CA GLN A 311 12.41 5.38 15.76
C GLN A 311 13.21 4.23 15.14
N SER A 312 12.51 3.30 14.51
CA SER A 312 13.06 2.40 13.49
C SER A 312 12.05 2.29 12.36
N THR A 313 12.52 2.34 11.12
CA THR A 313 11.69 2.39 9.90
C THR A 313 12.10 1.29 8.94
N TYR A 314 11.14 0.71 8.22
CA TYR A 314 11.40 -0.20 7.11
C TYR A 314 11.31 0.57 5.80
N VAL A 315 12.43 0.62 5.07
CA VAL A 315 12.51 1.26 3.75
C VAL A 315 12.26 0.22 2.67
N HIS A 316 11.50 0.59 1.64
CA HIS A 316 11.23 -0.25 0.48
C HIS A 316 12.52 -0.73 -0.19
N ASP A 317 12.52 -1.98 -0.69
CA ASP A 317 13.67 -2.66 -1.32
C ASP A 317 14.99 -2.68 -0.52
N ASP A 318 14.98 -2.26 0.75
CA ASP A 318 16.11 -2.33 1.69
C ASP A 318 15.71 -3.15 2.95
N ALA A 319 15.81 -2.56 4.14
CA ALA A 319 15.69 -3.26 5.41
C ALA A 319 15.04 -2.40 6.50
N TRP A 320 14.94 -2.97 7.71
CA TRP A 320 14.76 -2.17 8.92
C TRP A 320 16.03 -1.37 9.19
N LEU A 321 15.91 -0.05 9.20
CA LEU A 321 16.96 0.84 9.68
C LEU A 321 17.19 0.60 11.19
N SER A 322 18.45 0.69 11.61
CA SER A 322 18.83 0.62 13.03
C SER A 322 18.01 1.59 13.88
N LEU A 323 17.71 1.21 15.12
CA LEU A 323 17.05 2.09 16.07
C LEU A 323 17.86 3.39 16.25
N ALA A 324 17.25 4.53 15.94
CA ALA A 324 17.81 5.86 16.14
C ALA A 324 16.97 6.60 17.17
N CYS A 325 17.62 7.12 18.21
CA CYS A 325 16.99 7.93 19.24
C CYS A 325 17.36 9.39 19.06
N ASP A 326 16.42 10.29 19.36
CA ASP A 326 16.73 11.69 19.60
C ASP A 326 17.65 11.83 20.83
N GLU A 327 18.60 12.78 20.79
CA GLU A 327 19.54 13.06 21.87
C GLU A 327 19.31 14.49 22.42
N PRO A 328 18.36 14.68 23.36
CA PRO A 328 17.90 16.00 23.81
C PRO A 328 19.03 16.95 24.22
N GLY A 329 18.99 18.16 23.64
CA GLY A 329 20.01 19.19 23.86
C GLY A 329 21.24 19.06 22.95
N THR A 330 21.19 18.18 21.94
CA THR A 330 22.22 18.07 20.88
C THR A 330 21.56 18.02 19.50
N GLY A 331 22.31 18.35 18.44
CA GLY A 331 21.84 18.18 17.06
C GLY A 331 20.66 19.09 16.68
N TYR A 332 19.61 18.47 16.14
CA TYR A 332 18.33 19.11 15.82
C TYR A 332 17.30 18.71 16.89
N ASP A 333 16.28 19.54 17.11
CA ASP A 333 15.20 19.27 18.08
C ASP A 333 14.21 18.17 17.63
N PHE A 334 14.66 17.17 16.86
CA PHE A 334 13.88 16.04 16.33
C PHE A 334 14.75 14.89 15.84
N THR A 335 14.20 13.66 15.86
CA THR A 335 14.74 12.53 15.10
C THR A 335 14.07 12.41 13.73
N TYR A 336 14.77 11.79 12.77
CA TYR A 336 14.27 11.53 11.43
C TYR A 336 14.04 10.03 11.21
N ALA A 337 12.87 9.67 10.68
CA ALA A 337 12.41 8.31 10.45
C ALA A 337 12.15 8.05 8.97
N GLY A 338 13.14 7.50 8.26
CA GLY A 338 13.01 7.05 6.87
C GLY A 338 14.29 7.18 6.04
N THR A 339 14.12 7.33 4.73
CA THR A 339 15.20 7.45 3.74
C THR A 339 15.33 8.87 3.20
N HIS A 340 16.51 9.23 2.66
CA HIS A 340 16.70 10.47 1.91
C HIS A 340 16.73 10.26 0.38
N ASP A 341 16.72 9.02 -0.11
CA ASP A 341 16.78 8.69 -1.54
C ASP A 341 15.38 8.75 -2.19
N ASN A 342 15.19 9.67 -3.14
CA ASN A 342 13.94 9.89 -3.88
C ASN A 342 13.39 8.66 -4.62
N ALA A 343 14.18 7.60 -4.81
CA ALA A 343 13.71 6.34 -5.38
C ALA A 343 13.01 5.42 -4.37
N LEU A 344 13.05 5.74 -3.06
CA LEU A 344 12.64 4.85 -1.97
C LEU A 344 11.60 5.51 -1.06
N TRP A 345 10.77 4.69 -0.41
CA TRP A 345 9.74 5.11 0.55
C TRP A 345 9.75 4.23 1.81
N ILE A 346 9.03 4.63 2.86
CA ILE A 346 8.80 3.78 4.04
C ILE A 346 7.53 2.96 3.92
N GLU A 347 7.57 1.71 4.41
CA GLU A 347 6.43 0.77 4.43
C GLU A 347 5.93 0.46 5.85
N ALA A 348 6.80 0.66 6.86
CA ALA A 348 6.49 0.41 8.26
C ALA A 348 7.36 1.23 9.20
N VAL A 349 6.88 1.47 10.42
CA VAL A 349 7.58 2.22 11.46
C VAL A 349 7.32 1.65 12.85
N ARG A 350 8.28 1.88 13.75
CA ARG A 350 8.23 1.64 15.19
C ARG A 350 8.70 2.90 15.90
N LEU A 351 7.94 3.38 16.89
CA LEU A 351 8.27 4.54 17.73
C LEU A 351 8.18 4.15 19.22
N THR A 352 9.09 4.68 20.05
CA THR A 352 9.09 4.53 21.52
C THR A 352 9.51 5.84 22.21
N VAL A 353 8.99 6.11 23.40
CA VAL A 353 9.36 7.24 24.29
C VAL A 353 9.72 6.77 25.69
#